data_AF-A0A7K2QET2-F1
#
_entry.id   AF-A0A7K2QET2-F1
#
_cell.length_a   1.000
_cell.length_b   1.000
_cell.length_c   1.000
_cell.angle_alpha   90.00
_cell.angle_beta   90.00
_cell.angle_gamma   90.00
#
_symmetry.space_group_name_H-M   'P 1'
#
loop_
_entity.id
_entity.type
_entity.pdbx_description
1 polymer ?
#
loop_
_entity_poly.entity_id
_entity_poly.type
_entity_poly.pdbx_seq_one_letter_code
_entity_poly.pdbx_strand_id
1 'polypeptide(L)'
;MTPPPFHRVRWTSALTLAALGAGTVRARRRLRTIPVLPAPPTAVDGLPRAAGWRLLTARGVEVDPATFLAACAHAGREGLRVLDLLPADLAAERALGLLRLVDPAGYEEDRLAEGRGAGYAVLVAEEALARAGVDLAGTGPQGAGGHEPADLMALLRRLKEYAADSTGLAIAPALSVGRSGDPAGAARAAELRAQGLPPGVLAGAQFAGL
;
A
#
# COMPACT_ATOMS: atom_id res chain seq x y z
N MET A 1 -45.31 -41.10 -4.60
CA MET A 1 -45.23 -39.73 -4.05
C MET A 1 -43.77 -39.32 -4.02
N THR A 2 -43.35 -38.53 -5.01
CA THR A 2 -42.00 -37.96 -5.12
C THR A 2 -42.02 -36.55 -4.52
N PRO A 3 -41.16 -36.20 -3.55
CA PRO A 3 -41.13 -34.84 -3.01
C PRO A 3 -40.54 -33.86 -4.06
N PRO A 4 -41.02 -32.62 -4.15
CA PRO A 4 -40.52 -31.64 -5.11
C PRO A 4 -39.11 -31.13 -4.73
N PRO A 5 -38.29 -30.74 -5.71
CA PRO A 5 -36.94 -30.23 -5.48
C PRO A 5 -36.96 -28.80 -4.91
N PHE A 6 -35.98 -28.57 -4.04
CA PHE A 6 -35.84 -27.46 -3.12
C PHE A 6 -35.84 -26.03 -3.71
N HIS A 7 -36.62 -25.16 -3.06
CA HIS A 7 -36.69 -23.71 -3.20
C HIS A 7 -35.45 -22.96 -2.66
N ARG A 8 -34.24 -23.54 -2.76
CA ARG A 8 -33.01 -23.09 -2.07
C ARG A 8 -32.26 -21.95 -2.74
N VAL A 9 -32.63 -21.55 -3.96
CA VAL A 9 -31.82 -20.63 -4.80
C VAL A 9 -31.99 -19.14 -4.43
N ARG A 10 -33.14 -18.72 -3.90
CA ARG A 10 -33.39 -17.28 -3.63
C ARG A 10 -32.69 -16.75 -2.38
N TRP A 11 -32.59 -17.58 -1.34
CA TRP A 11 -31.94 -17.20 -0.08
C TRP A 11 -30.42 -17.13 -0.20
N THR A 12 -29.83 -18.03 -0.99
CA THR A 12 -28.39 -17.99 -1.26
C THR A 12 -28.03 -16.73 -2.04
N SER A 13 -28.78 -16.34 -3.07
CA SER A 13 -28.55 -15.08 -3.80
C SER A 13 -28.68 -13.85 -2.90
N ALA A 14 -29.68 -13.81 -2.01
CA ALA A 14 -29.85 -12.70 -1.07
C ALA A 14 -28.67 -12.61 -0.08
N LEU A 15 -28.19 -13.74 0.43
CA LEU A 15 -27.01 -13.80 1.29
C LEU A 15 -25.74 -13.36 0.55
N THR A 16 -25.55 -13.80 -0.70
CA THR A 16 -24.41 -13.37 -1.53
C THR A 16 -24.44 -11.86 -1.77
N LEU A 17 -25.60 -11.29 -2.14
CA LEU A 17 -25.75 -9.85 -2.33
C LEU A 17 -25.50 -9.07 -1.04
N ALA A 18 -25.99 -9.56 0.10
CA ALA A 18 -25.73 -8.95 1.39
C ALA A 18 -24.24 -8.99 1.77
N ALA A 19 -23.55 -10.12 1.52
CA ALA A 19 -22.12 -10.26 1.79
C ALA A 19 -21.27 -9.33 0.90
N LEU A 20 -21.59 -9.25 -0.40
CA LEU A 20 -20.95 -8.33 -1.33
C LEU A 20 -21.20 -6.86 -0.93
N GLY A 21 -22.43 -6.51 -0.58
CA GLY A 21 -22.80 -5.19 -0.07
C GLY A 21 -22.04 -4.83 1.22
N ALA A 22 -21.97 -5.74 2.19
CA ALA A 22 -21.20 -5.53 3.41
C ALA A 22 -19.69 -5.36 3.13
N GLY A 23 -19.14 -6.15 2.21
CA GLY A 23 -17.74 -6.05 1.78
C GLY A 23 -17.41 -4.69 1.16
N THR A 24 -18.24 -4.19 0.25
CA THR A 24 -18.07 -2.86 -0.37
C THR A 24 -18.18 -1.72 0.64
N VAL A 25 -19.14 -1.79 1.57
CA VAL A 25 -19.29 -0.79 2.64
C VAL A 25 -18.08 -0.81 3.57
N ARG A 26 -17.58 -1.98 3.98
CA ARG A 26 -16.38 -2.09 4.81
C ARG A 26 -15.15 -1.53 4.10
N ALA A 27 -14.94 -1.88 2.83
CA ALA A 27 -13.82 -1.35 2.04
C ALA A 27 -13.91 0.17 1.91
N ARG A 28 -15.10 0.72 1.63
CA ARG A 28 -15.32 2.16 1.57
C ARG A 28 -15.04 2.85 2.90
N ARG A 29 -15.42 2.24 4.03
CA ARG A 29 -15.10 2.77 5.36
C ARG A 29 -13.58 2.81 5.59
N ARG A 30 -12.86 1.73 5.27
CA ARG A 30 -11.40 1.66 5.39
C ARG A 30 -10.65 2.61 4.44
N LEU A 31 -11.15 2.83 3.22
CA LEU A 31 -10.57 3.85 2.32
C LEU A 31 -10.63 5.24 2.95
N ARG A 32 -11.75 5.58 3.61
CA ARG A 32 -11.96 6.91 4.20
C ARG A 32 -11.08 7.17 5.43
N THR A 33 -10.47 6.14 6.01
CA THR A 33 -9.54 6.31 7.13
C THR A 33 -8.11 6.54 6.67
N ILE A 34 -7.80 6.38 5.37
CA ILE A 34 -6.48 6.68 4.85
C ILE A 34 -6.33 8.20 4.72
N PRO A 35 -5.37 8.84 5.41
CA PRO A 35 -5.14 10.26 5.28
C PRO A 35 -4.71 10.62 3.86
N VAL A 36 -5.26 11.72 3.34
CA VAL A 36 -4.84 12.29 2.06
C VAL A 36 -3.87 13.43 2.36
N LEU A 37 -2.66 13.34 1.83
CA LEU A 37 -1.67 14.41 1.96
C LEU A 37 -2.17 15.67 1.24
N PRO A 38 -1.89 16.87 1.80
CA PRO A 38 -2.25 18.11 1.13
C PRO A 38 -1.57 18.17 -0.24
N ALA A 39 -2.31 18.63 -1.25
CA ALA A 39 -1.74 18.81 -2.58
C ALA A 39 -0.58 19.81 -2.49
N PRO A 40 0.55 19.53 -3.16
CA PRO A 40 1.71 20.40 -3.11
C PRO A 40 1.38 21.78 -3.71
N PRO A 41 1.84 22.90 -3.10
CA PRO A 41 1.81 24.20 -3.77
C PRO A 41 2.70 24.15 -5.02
N THR A 42 2.30 24.84 -6.09
CA THR A 42 2.86 24.71 -7.44
C THR A 42 4.30 25.19 -7.61
N ALA A 43 4.96 25.69 -6.56
CA ALA A 43 6.36 26.08 -6.61
C ALA A 43 6.99 26.02 -5.21
N VAL A 44 8.03 25.21 -5.06
CA VAL A 44 8.94 25.27 -3.91
C VAL A 44 10.36 25.27 -4.48
N ASP A 45 10.89 26.47 -4.74
CA ASP A 45 12.27 26.64 -5.18
C ASP A 45 13.22 26.37 -4.00
N GLY A 46 14.10 25.38 -4.17
CA GLY A 46 15.08 24.96 -3.16
C GLY A 46 14.48 24.11 -2.04
N LEU A 47 14.58 22.78 -2.15
CA LEU A 47 14.14 21.89 -1.08
C LEU A 47 14.98 22.09 0.20
N PRO A 48 14.34 22.18 1.37
CA PRO A 48 14.96 21.72 2.60
C PRO A 48 15.23 20.22 2.48
N ARG A 49 16.45 19.76 2.81
CA ARG A 49 16.63 18.34 3.16
C ARG A 49 15.78 18.09 4.40
N ALA A 50 14.78 17.23 4.31
CA ALA A 50 14.14 16.68 5.50
C ALA A 50 15.17 15.77 6.17
N ALA A 51 16.04 16.34 6.99
CA ALA A 51 17.11 15.61 7.66
C ALA A 51 16.53 14.40 8.41
N GLY A 52 17.20 13.25 8.29
CA GLY A 52 16.74 12.00 8.91
C GLY A 52 15.62 11.27 8.17
N TRP A 53 15.20 11.72 6.98
CA TRP A 53 14.21 11.02 6.16
C TRP A 53 14.77 10.56 4.82
N ARG A 54 14.38 9.36 4.41
CA ARG A 54 14.69 8.79 3.10
C ARG A 54 13.42 8.33 2.39
N LEU A 55 13.35 8.64 1.11
CA LEU A 55 12.28 8.20 0.24
C LEU A 55 12.77 7.07 -0.67
N LEU A 56 12.08 5.94 -0.63
CA LEU A 56 12.34 4.77 -1.46
C LEU A 56 11.22 4.65 -2.49
N THR A 57 11.56 4.57 -3.77
CA THR A 57 10.58 4.56 -4.87
C THR A 57 10.74 3.32 -5.74
N ALA A 58 9.61 2.88 -6.29
CA ALA A 58 9.61 1.84 -7.29
C ALA A 58 10.10 2.40 -8.63
N ARG A 59 10.55 1.51 -9.53
CA ARG A 59 10.91 1.91 -10.89
C ARG A 59 9.72 2.57 -11.59
N GLY A 60 9.97 3.76 -12.15
CA GLY A 60 8.95 4.54 -12.86
C GLY A 60 8.03 5.37 -11.96
N VAL A 61 8.24 5.35 -10.65
CA VAL A 61 7.52 6.23 -9.71
C VAL A 61 8.34 7.50 -9.50
N GLU A 62 7.75 8.63 -9.86
CA GLU A 62 8.33 9.94 -9.61
C GLU A 62 7.56 10.62 -8.49
N VAL A 63 8.31 11.15 -7.51
CA VAL A 63 7.74 11.86 -6.37
C VAL A 63 8.26 13.29 -6.42
N ASP A 64 7.33 14.24 -6.54
CA ASP A 64 7.72 15.63 -6.53
C ASP A 64 8.22 16.06 -5.13
N PRO A 65 9.11 17.06 -5.07
CA PRO A 65 9.62 17.63 -3.83
C PRO A 65 8.60 17.99 -2.76
N ALA A 66 7.46 18.54 -3.17
CA ALA A 66 6.47 19.06 -2.25
C ALA A 66 5.60 17.93 -1.69
N THR A 67 5.37 16.85 -2.45
CA THR A 67 4.85 15.57 -1.94
C THR A 67 5.79 14.96 -0.90
N PHE A 68 7.12 14.97 -1.14
CA PHE A 68 8.09 14.50 -0.15
C PHE A 68 8.02 15.30 1.16
N LEU A 69 7.99 16.64 1.08
CA LEU A 69 7.88 17.50 2.26
C LEU A 69 6.53 17.32 2.98
N ALA A 70 5.42 17.21 2.24
CA ALA A 70 4.09 16.93 2.81
C ALA A 70 4.07 15.58 3.54
N ALA A 71 4.70 14.55 2.97
CA ALA A 71 4.85 13.25 3.60
C ALA A 71 5.70 13.33 4.89
N CYS A 72 6.81 14.08 4.87
CA CYS A 72 7.65 14.29 6.06
C CYS A 72 6.89 15.04 7.16
N ALA A 73 6.16 16.10 6.81
CA ALA A 73 5.35 16.86 7.75
C ALA A 73 4.23 16.03 8.36
N HIS A 74 3.56 15.21 7.54
CA HIS A 74 2.54 14.27 8.01
C HIS A 74 3.15 13.22 8.96
N ALA A 75 4.23 12.57 8.55
CA ALA A 75 4.91 11.58 9.37
C ALA A 75 5.40 12.17 10.71
N GLY A 76 5.92 13.39 10.69
CA GLY A 76 6.31 14.11 11.91
C GLY A 76 5.12 14.41 12.84
N ARG A 77 3.98 14.84 12.28
CA ARG A 77 2.78 15.16 13.06
C ARG A 77 2.13 13.93 13.68
N GLU A 78 2.05 12.83 12.94
CA GLU A 78 1.44 11.58 13.41
C GLU A 78 2.45 10.69 14.18
N GLY A 79 3.71 11.12 14.31
CA GLY A 79 4.74 10.35 15.02
C GLY A 79 5.24 9.10 14.29
N LEU A 80 4.99 9.01 12.98
CA LEU A 80 5.41 7.90 12.14
C LEU A 80 6.92 7.88 11.92
N ARG A 81 7.43 6.69 11.56
CA ARG A 81 8.81 6.42 11.15
C ARG A 81 8.86 5.70 9.81
N VAL A 82 7.75 5.07 9.41
CA VAL A 82 7.56 4.44 8.11
C VAL A 82 6.19 4.87 7.59
N LEU A 83 6.13 5.32 6.34
CA LEU A 83 4.89 5.77 5.70
C LEU A 83 4.84 5.23 4.27
N ASP A 84 3.89 4.35 3.97
CA ASP A 84 3.59 3.87 2.62
C ASP A 84 2.74 4.92 1.88
N LEU A 85 3.24 5.39 0.75
CA LEU A 85 2.60 6.42 -0.07
C LEU A 85 1.83 5.77 -1.23
N LEU A 86 0.52 6.00 -1.25
CA LEU A 86 -0.40 5.47 -2.23
C LEU A 86 -0.69 6.54 -3.30
N PRO A 87 -0.59 6.23 -4.60
CA PRO A 87 -1.00 7.16 -5.63
C PRO A 87 -2.53 7.31 -5.64
N ALA A 88 -3.04 8.49 -5.97
CA ALA A 88 -4.49 8.75 -5.98
C ALA A 88 -5.22 7.99 -7.12
N ASP A 89 -4.52 7.66 -8.19
CA ASP A 89 -5.01 6.90 -9.34
C ASP A 89 -4.74 5.39 -9.22
N LEU A 90 -4.49 4.90 -8.00
CA LEU A 90 -4.32 3.47 -7.74
C LEU A 90 -5.52 2.67 -8.28
N ALA A 91 -5.23 1.69 -9.13
CA ALA A 91 -6.24 0.78 -9.67
C ALA A 91 -7.12 0.20 -8.55
N ALA A 92 -8.44 0.22 -8.74
CA ALA A 92 -9.40 -0.13 -7.71
C ALA A 92 -9.19 -1.55 -7.17
N GLU A 93 -8.80 -2.49 -8.02
CA GLU A 93 -8.49 -3.87 -7.66
C GLU A 93 -7.30 -3.95 -6.70
N ARG A 94 -6.25 -3.14 -6.92
CA ARG A 94 -5.07 -3.10 -6.04
C ARG A 94 -5.40 -2.44 -4.72
N ALA A 95 -6.15 -1.34 -4.74
CA ALA A 95 -6.61 -0.67 -3.52
C ALA A 95 -7.47 -1.60 -2.66
N LEU A 96 -8.45 -2.29 -3.27
CA LEU A 96 -9.29 -3.27 -2.58
C LEU A 96 -8.49 -4.47 -2.08
N GLY A 97 -7.53 -4.96 -2.88
CA GLY A 97 -6.62 -6.04 -2.48
C GLY A 97 -5.82 -5.68 -1.23
N LEU A 98 -5.26 -4.46 -1.18
CA LEU A 98 -4.54 -3.96 -0.01
C LEU A 98 -5.45 -3.86 1.22
N LEU A 99 -6.65 -3.31 1.07
CA LEU A 99 -7.59 -3.13 2.18
C LEU A 99 -8.21 -4.42 2.74
N ARG A 100 -8.09 -5.52 2.00
CA ARG A 100 -8.39 -6.87 2.51
C ARG A 100 -7.30 -7.36 3.46
N LEU A 101 -6.06 -6.90 3.27
CA LEU A 101 -4.89 -7.31 4.06
C LEU A 101 -4.58 -6.35 5.21
N VAL A 102 -4.92 -5.07 5.06
CA VAL A 102 -4.60 -4.00 6.01
C VAL A 102 -5.86 -3.33 6.50
N ASP A 103 -5.90 -3.04 7.79
CA ASP A 103 -6.84 -2.09 8.37
C ASP A 103 -6.11 -0.78 8.65
N PRO A 104 -6.25 0.27 7.81
CA PRO A 104 -5.48 1.49 7.96
C PRO A 104 -5.71 2.19 9.30
N ALA A 105 -6.91 2.07 9.88
CA ALA A 105 -7.26 2.72 11.13
C ALA A 105 -6.60 2.05 12.36
N GLY A 106 -6.32 0.75 12.29
CA GLY A 106 -5.71 -0.02 13.39
C GLY A 106 -4.25 -0.36 13.12
N TYR A 107 -3.65 0.20 12.07
CA TYR A 107 -2.36 -0.29 11.58
C TYR A 107 -1.20 0.02 12.53
N GLU A 108 -1.31 1.11 13.28
CA GLU A 108 -0.39 1.50 14.34
C GLU A 108 -0.62 0.70 15.64
N GLU A 109 -1.88 0.34 15.92
CA GLU A 109 -2.27 -0.38 17.14
C GLU A 109 -1.89 -1.87 17.06
N ASP A 110 -1.98 -2.46 15.87
CA ASP A 110 -1.58 -3.85 15.63
C ASP A 110 -0.07 -3.95 15.38
N ARG A 111 0.66 -4.05 16.49
CA ARG A 111 2.13 -4.19 16.50
C ARG A 111 2.62 -5.51 15.90
N LEU A 112 1.75 -6.53 15.82
CA LEU A 112 2.06 -7.84 15.27
C LEU A 112 1.60 -8.00 13.81
N ALA A 113 0.84 -7.02 13.28
CA ALA A 113 0.46 -7.00 11.89
C ALA A 113 1.70 -6.99 10.99
N GLU A 114 1.65 -7.79 9.93
CA GLU A 114 2.68 -7.76 8.89
C GLU A 114 2.74 -6.38 8.20
N GLY A 115 3.96 -5.94 7.86
CA GLY A 115 4.13 -4.77 7.00
C GLY A 115 3.57 -5.04 5.61
N ARG A 116 2.63 -4.22 5.17
CA ARG A 116 1.82 -4.39 3.97
C ARG A 116 1.56 -3.01 3.39
N GLY A 117 1.78 -2.89 2.09
CA GLY A 117 1.65 -1.63 1.37
C GLY A 117 1.48 -1.87 -0.12
N ALA A 118 1.42 -0.78 -0.86
CA ALA A 118 1.18 -0.83 -2.31
C ALA A 118 2.45 -0.95 -3.14
N GLY A 119 3.63 -0.70 -2.56
CA GLY A 119 4.92 -0.93 -3.23
C GLY A 119 5.27 0.13 -4.27
N TYR A 120 4.76 1.36 -4.14
CA TYR A 120 5.09 2.48 -5.04
C TYR A 120 6.15 3.40 -4.47
N ALA A 121 5.90 3.93 -3.27
CA ALA A 121 6.85 4.78 -2.59
C ALA A 121 6.71 4.60 -1.07
N VAL A 122 7.83 4.54 -0.37
CA VAL A 122 7.89 4.41 1.09
C VAL A 122 8.80 5.50 1.63
N LEU A 123 8.25 6.35 2.48
CA LEU A 123 9.02 7.31 3.27
C LEU A 123 9.46 6.64 4.58
N VAL A 124 10.74 6.70 4.90
CA VAL A 124 11.32 6.00 6.05
C VAL A 124 12.31 6.90 6.77
N ALA A 125 12.25 6.90 8.10
CA ALA A 125 13.26 7.55 8.94
C ALA A 125 14.60 6.79 8.83
N GLU A 126 15.71 7.52 8.73
CA GLU A 126 17.04 6.93 8.56
C GLU A 126 17.41 6.02 9.75
N GLU A 127 16.95 6.34 10.96
CA GLU A 127 17.16 5.51 12.15
C GLU A 127 16.40 4.17 12.07
N ALA A 128 15.24 4.14 11.41
CA ALA A 128 14.50 2.89 11.17
C ALA A 128 15.21 2.03 10.12
N LEU A 129 15.75 2.63 9.05
CA LEU A 129 16.56 1.93 8.05
C LEU A 129 17.84 1.35 8.65
N ALA A 130 18.52 2.13 9.48
CA ALA A 130 19.75 1.69 10.16
C ALA A 130 19.47 0.51 11.10
N ARG A 131 18.41 0.57 11.92
CA ARG A 131 18.00 -0.56 12.78
C ARG A 131 17.61 -1.80 11.98
N ALA A 132 16.98 -1.60 10.82
CA ALA A 132 16.64 -2.68 9.92
C ALA A 132 17.87 -3.24 9.17
N GLY A 133 19.06 -2.66 9.29
CA GLY A 133 20.27 -3.12 8.60
C GLY A 133 20.16 -3.01 7.07
N VAL A 134 19.45 -1.99 6.58
CA VAL A 134 19.26 -1.73 5.15
C VAL A 134 20.38 -0.80 4.69
N ASP A 135 21.22 -1.28 3.77
CA ASP A 135 22.35 -0.50 3.29
C ASP A 135 21.88 0.65 2.39
N LEU A 136 22.20 1.86 2.83
CA LEU A 136 21.85 3.13 2.20
C LEU A 136 22.67 3.40 0.94
N ALA A 137 23.78 2.68 0.73
CA ALA A 137 24.70 2.88 -0.39
C ALA A 137 24.16 2.31 -1.72
N GLY A 138 23.28 1.30 -1.66
CA GLY A 138 22.61 0.72 -2.84
C GLY A 138 21.37 1.49 -3.28
N THR A 139 20.83 2.34 -2.41
CA THR A 139 19.71 3.24 -2.72
C THR A 139 20.30 4.57 -3.18
N GLY A 140 20.33 4.81 -4.50
CA GLY A 140 20.93 6.04 -5.06
C GLY A 140 20.35 7.32 -4.42
N PRO A 141 21.04 8.48 -4.57
CA PRO A 141 20.54 9.76 -4.07
C PRO A 141 19.16 9.99 -4.69
N GLN A 142 18.12 10.02 -3.84
CA GLN A 142 16.73 10.28 -4.26
C GLN A 142 16.23 9.39 -5.41
N GLY A 143 16.23 8.07 -5.26
CA GLY A 143 15.42 7.19 -6.12
C GLY A 143 15.90 7.00 -7.57
N ALA A 144 17.14 7.38 -7.90
CA ALA A 144 17.69 7.20 -9.26
C ALA A 144 17.89 5.72 -9.68
N GLY A 145 17.78 4.77 -8.74
CA GLY A 145 17.72 3.33 -9.01
C GLY A 145 16.42 2.77 -8.46
N GLY A 146 15.35 2.82 -9.26
CA GLY A 146 14.03 2.38 -8.80
C GLY A 146 14.00 0.90 -8.42
N HIS A 147 13.46 0.62 -7.24
CA HIS A 147 13.25 -0.73 -6.73
C HIS A 147 12.16 -1.46 -7.54
N GLU A 148 12.18 -2.78 -7.57
CA GLU A 148 10.98 -3.51 -7.98
C GLU A 148 9.89 -3.32 -6.93
N PRO A 149 8.60 -3.21 -7.32
CA PRO A 149 7.50 -3.06 -6.36
C PRO A 149 7.49 -4.15 -5.28
N ALA A 150 7.82 -5.39 -5.66
CA ALA A 150 7.91 -6.52 -4.74
C ALA A 150 9.03 -6.34 -3.69
N ASP A 151 10.14 -5.70 -4.06
CA ASP A 151 11.25 -5.43 -3.13
C ASP A 151 10.84 -4.39 -2.09
N LEU A 152 10.11 -3.35 -2.50
CA LEU A 152 9.56 -2.37 -1.57
C LEU A 152 8.55 -2.98 -0.61
N MET A 153 7.69 -3.89 -1.09
CA MET A 153 6.75 -4.60 -0.23
C MET A 153 7.45 -5.48 0.79
N ALA A 154 8.48 -6.22 0.36
CA ALA A 154 9.29 -7.04 1.26
C ALA A 154 10.05 -6.17 2.28
N LEU A 155 10.55 -5.02 1.85
CA LEU A 155 11.22 -4.05 2.71
C LEU A 155 10.26 -3.44 3.73
N LEU A 156 9.05 -3.05 3.32
CA LEU A 156 8.03 -2.53 4.22
C LEU A 156 7.64 -3.58 5.28
N ARG A 157 7.54 -4.86 4.90
CA ARG A 157 7.34 -5.96 5.84
C ARG A 157 8.42 -6.00 6.92
N ARG A 158 9.68 -5.90 6.52
CA ARG A 158 10.82 -5.85 7.45
C ARG A 158 10.79 -4.58 8.31
N LEU A 159 10.53 -3.41 7.71
CA LEU A 159 10.52 -2.13 8.41
C LEU A 159 9.44 -2.06 9.49
N LYS A 160 8.28 -2.70 9.26
CA LYS A 160 7.21 -2.80 10.27
C LYS A 160 7.68 -3.48 11.56
N GLU A 161 8.63 -4.43 11.50
CA GLU A 161 9.21 -5.04 12.71
C GLU A 161 10.02 -4.04 13.55
N TYR A 162 10.60 -3.02 12.92
CA TYR A 162 11.41 -1.99 13.58
C TYR A 162 10.62 -0.70 13.89
N ALA A 163 9.42 -0.56 13.33
CA ALA A 163 8.52 0.58 13.49
C ALA A 163 7.08 0.11 13.76
N ALA A 164 6.93 -0.84 14.69
CA ALA A 164 5.69 -1.60 14.90
C ALA A 164 4.47 -0.71 15.25
N ASP A 165 4.66 0.42 15.93
CA ASP A 165 3.62 1.38 16.28
C ASP A 165 3.79 2.74 15.59
N SER A 166 4.68 2.81 14.59
CA SER A 166 5.02 4.04 13.87
C SER A 166 5.08 3.79 12.36
N THR A 167 4.24 2.87 11.88
CA THR A 167 4.06 2.56 10.46
C THR A 167 2.63 2.93 10.04
N GLY A 168 2.51 3.77 9.02
CA GLY A 168 1.21 4.24 8.51
C GLY A 168 1.10 4.17 6.98
N LEU A 169 -0.07 4.53 6.46
CA LEU A 169 -0.34 4.71 5.04
C LEU A 169 -0.92 6.10 4.78
N ALA A 170 -0.58 6.72 3.66
CA ALA A 170 -1.21 7.96 3.21
C ALA A 170 -1.36 7.99 1.69
N ILE A 171 -2.43 8.62 1.21
CA ILE A 171 -2.61 8.92 -0.21
C ILE A 171 -1.81 10.18 -0.56
N ALA A 172 -0.94 10.08 -1.56
CA ALA A 172 -0.18 11.18 -2.12
C ALA A 172 -0.78 11.54 -3.50
N PRO A 173 -1.60 12.61 -3.62
CA PRO A 173 -2.36 12.87 -4.84
C PRO A 173 -1.52 13.20 -6.07
N ALA A 174 -0.36 13.82 -5.87
CA ALA A 174 0.56 14.16 -6.96
C ALA A 174 1.58 13.04 -7.27
N LEU A 175 1.51 11.92 -6.55
CA LEU A 175 2.33 10.75 -6.85
C LEU A 175 1.87 10.14 -8.17
N SER A 176 2.73 10.23 -9.18
CA SER A 176 2.46 9.65 -10.50
C SER A 176 3.28 8.38 -10.67
N VAL A 177 2.59 7.31 -11.02
CA VAL A 177 3.22 6.11 -11.55
C VAL A 177 3.36 6.33 -13.05
N GLY A 178 4.56 6.69 -13.52
CA GLY A 178 4.82 6.76 -14.95
C GLY A 178 4.42 5.42 -15.56
N ARG A 179 3.58 5.42 -16.61
CA ARG A 179 2.89 4.25 -17.20
C ARG A 179 3.74 2.96 -17.19
N SER A 180 3.82 2.30 -16.05
CA SER A 180 4.29 0.94 -15.97
C SER A 180 3.06 0.15 -16.35
N GLY A 181 3.08 -0.48 -17.53
CA GLY A 181 2.03 -1.41 -17.93
C GLY A 181 1.74 -2.37 -16.78
N ASP A 182 0.48 -2.82 -16.67
CA ASP A 182 0.08 -3.75 -15.62
C ASP A 182 1.12 -4.89 -15.53
N PRO A 183 1.66 -5.19 -14.32
CA PRO A 183 2.77 -6.10 -14.15
C PRO A 183 2.35 -7.45 -14.70
N ALA A 184 2.98 -7.86 -15.79
CA ALA A 184 2.67 -9.12 -16.45
C ALA A 184 3.14 -10.29 -15.57
N GLY A 185 2.32 -11.36 -15.53
CA GLY A 185 2.64 -12.71 -15.03
C GLY A 185 3.62 -12.81 -13.85
N ALA A 186 4.92 -12.84 -14.16
CA ALA A 186 5.99 -13.02 -13.17
C ALA A 186 6.11 -11.85 -12.17
N ALA A 187 5.98 -10.60 -12.63
CA ALA A 187 6.05 -9.42 -11.77
C ALA A 187 4.87 -9.41 -10.79
N ARG A 188 3.66 -9.72 -11.28
CA ARG A 188 2.48 -9.85 -10.43
C ARG A 188 2.61 -10.99 -9.42
N ALA A 189 3.14 -12.14 -9.83
CA ALA A 189 3.39 -13.24 -8.92
C ALA A 189 4.43 -12.88 -7.84
N ALA A 190 5.45 -12.07 -8.17
CA ALA A 190 6.42 -11.57 -7.20
C ALA A 190 5.79 -10.64 -6.16
N GLU A 191 4.94 -9.70 -6.59
CA GLU A 191 4.15 -8.84 -5.69
C GLU A 191 3.28 -9.66 -4.74
N LEU A 192 2.54 -10.64 -5.27
CA LEU A 192 1.68 -11.49 -4.44
C LEU A 192 2.49 -12.27 -3.40
N ARG A 193 3.63 -12.84 -3.78
CA ARG A 193 4.53 -13.51 -2.81
C ARG A 193 5.08 -12.53 -1.77
N ALA A 194 5.41 -11.31 -2.17
CA ALA A 194 5.87 -10.26 -1.24
C ALA A 194 4.76 -9.85 -0.26
N GLN A 195 3.50 -9.88 -0.70
CA GLN A 195 2.30 -9.74 0.15
C GLN A 195 1.97 -10.98 0.99
N GLY A 196 2.81 -12.03 0.97
CA GLY A 196 2.55 -13.29 1.69
C GLY A 196 1.41 -14.11 1.09
N LEU A 197 0.95 -13.77 -0.12
CA LEU A 197 -0.13 -14.46 -0.80
C LEU A 197 0.42 -15.53 -1.76
N PRO A 198 -0.10 -16.76 -1.73
CA PRO A 198 0.27 -17.77 -2.71
C PRO A 198 -0.23 -17.35 -4.10
N PRO A 199 0.63 -17.40 -5.14
CA PRO A 199 0.25 -16.93 -6.48
C PRO A 199 -0.91 -17.73 -7.08
N GLY A 200 -1.11 -18.99 -6.65
CA GLY A 200 -2.18 -19.87 -7.14
C GLY A 200 -3.60 -19.55 -6.62
N VAL A 201 -3.74 -18.93 -5.44
CA VAL A 201 -5.08 -18.72 -4.84
C VAL A 201 -5.81 -17.55 -5.49
N LEU A 202 -5.08 -16.55 -5.98
CA LEU A 202 -5.69 -15.45 -6.73
C LEU A 202 -5.91 -15.79 -8.20
N ALA A 203 -5.04 -16.58 -8.87
CA ALA A 203 -5.34 -17.12 -10.21
C ALA A 203 -6.73 -17.79 -10.28
N GLY A 204 -7.13 -18.53 -9.25
CA GLY A 204 -8.50 -19.06 -9.13
C GLY A 204 -9.58 -17.99 -8.89
N ALA A 205 -9.30 -16.96 -8.08
CA ALA A 205 -10.26 -15.90 -7.77
C ALA A 205 -10.44 -14.84 -8.90
N GLN A 206 -9.51 -14.74 -9.86
CA GLN A 206 -9.72 -13.94 -11.08
C GLN A 206 -10.62 -14.68 -12.09
N PHE A 207 -10.63 -16.02 -12.07
CA PHE A 207 -11.62 -16.81 -12.82
C PHE A 207 -12.97 -16.90 -12.11
N ALA A 208 -12.98 -16.85 -10.79
CA ALA A 208 -14.18 -16.81 -9.97
C ALA A 208 -14.42 -15.36 -9.52
N GLY A 209 -14.91 -14.51 -10.42
CA GLY A 209 -15.36 -13.17 -10.05
C GLY A 209 -16.44 -13.23 -8.97
N LEU A 210 -16.04 -13.14 -7.69
CA LEU A 210 -16.84 -12.96 -6.49
C LEU A 210 -15.98 -12.30 -5.38
#